data_AF-A0A7Y0MYF9-F1
#
_entry.id   AF-A0A7Y0MYF9-F1
#
_cell.length_a   1.000
_cell.length_b   1.000
_cell.length_c   1.000
_cell.angle_alpha   90.00
_cell.angle_beta   90.00
_cell.angle_gamma   90.00
#
_symmetry.space_group_name_H-M   'P 1'
#
loop_
_entity.id
_entity.type
_entity.pdbx_description
1 polymer ?
#
loop_
_entity_poly.entity_id
_entity_poly.type
_entity_poly.pdbx_seq_one_letter_code
_entity_poly.pdbx_strand_id
1 'polypeptide(L)'
;MEMLSLKECQQAMAALDAADKLNASVEKELSQFKNMDTNAIIKRASKMLMTGNFSLEAFGLNPTLFDQIEQLTKLNNKVREKYRGCVKGNMQQLETVEAAADE
;
A
#
# COMPACT_ATOMS: atom_id res chain seq x y z
N MET A 1 24.06 7.09 -4.25
CA MET A 1 22.74 7.71 -4.45
C MET A 1 22.98 9.07 -5.07
N GLU A 2 22.35 9.36 -6.20
CA GLU A 2 22.36 10.72 -6.74
C GLU A 2 21.55 11.65 -5.82
N MET A 3 22.05 12.87 -5.59
CA MET A 3 21.31 13.88 -4.84
C MET A 3 20.15 14.39 -5.70
N LEU A 4 18.94 14.28 -5.17
CA LEU A 4 17.75 14.87 -5.78
C LEU A 4 17.81 16.41 -5.67
N SER A 5 17.31 17.10 -6.67
CA SER A 5 17.04 18.54 -6.58
C SER A 5 15.93 18.82 -5.57
N LEU A 6 15.87 20.06 -5.05
CA LEU A 6 14.83 20.48 -4.10
C LEU A 6 13.41 20.22 -4.63
N LYS A 7 13.18 20.45 -5.94
CA LYS A 7 11.89 20.20 -6.61
C LYS A 7 11.54 18.71 -6.62
N GLU A 8 12.50 17.84 -6.89
CA GLU A 8 12.29 16.39 -6.88
C GLU A 8 12.03 15.88 -5.45
N CYS A 9 12.70 16.44 -4.44
CA CYS A 9 12.40 16.15 -3.04
C CYS A 9 10.96 16.54 -2.68
N GLN A 10 10.48 17.72 -3.08
CA GLN A 10 9.11 18.16 -2.82
C GLN A 10 8.07 17.28 -3.52
N GLN A 11 8.33 16.90 -4.77
CA GLN A 11 7.46 15.98 -5.52
C GLN A 11 7.43 14.59 -4.88
N ALA A 12 8.59 14.10 -4.41
CA ALA A 12 8.68 12.82 -3.70
C ALA A 12 7.90 12.86 -2.38
N MET A 13 8.02 13.94 -1.59
CA MET A 13 7.26 14.12 -0.36
C MET A 13 5.75 14.18 -0.62
N ALA A 14 5.30 14.93 -1.63
CA ALA A 14 3.88 14.98 -1.99
C ALA A 14 3.33 13.60 -2.44
N ALA A 15 4.16 12.80 -3.12
CA ALA A 15 3.80 11.44 -3.50
C ALA A 15 3.69 10.51 -2.29
N LEU A 16 4.55 10.69 -1.27
CA LEU A 16 4.47 9.97 0.00
C LEU A 16 3.21 10.37 0.78
N ASP A 17 2.90 11.66 0.89
CA ASP A 17 1.67 12.13 1.55
C ASP A 17 0.40 11.59 0.85
N ALA A 18 0.41 11.51 -0.48
CA ALA A 18 -0.68 10.93 -1.24
C ALA A 18 -0.81 9.42 -0.98
N ALA A 19 0.31 8.71 -0.85
CA ALA A 19 0.33 7.30 -0.50
C ALA A 19 -0.21 7.02 0.90
N ASP A 20 0.15 7.86 1.88
CA ASP A 20 -0.34 7.72 3.27
C ASP A 20 -1.86 7.92 3.33
N LYS A 21 -2.38 8.92 2.60
CA LYS A 21 -3.83 9.12 2.46
C LYS A 21 -4.51 7.93 1.79
N LEU A 22 -3.91 7.36 0.74
CA LEU A 22 -4.42 6.17 0.06
C LEU A 22 -4.47 4.98 1.03
N ASN A 23 -3.39 4.75 1.79
CA ASN A 23 -3.32 3.67 2.78
C ASN A 23 -4.40 3.82 3.86
N ALA A 24 -4.56 5.02 4.41
CA ALA A 24 -5.59 5.30 5.41
C ALA A 24 -7.02 5.10 4.86
N SER A 25 -7.28 5.47 3.60
CA SER A 25 -8.56 5.23 2.94
C SER A 25 -8.86 3.74 2.83
N VAL A 26 -7.90 2.96 2.31
CA VAL A 26 -8.06 1.51 2.16
C VAL A 26 -8.25 0.81 3.51
N GLU A 27 -7.48 1.17 4.54
CA GLU A 27 -7.61 0.60 5.89
C GLU A 27 -8.99 0.88 6.51
N LYS A 28 -9.52 2.10 6.31
CA LYS A 28 -10.86 2.47 6.76
C LYS A 28 -11.91 1.59 6.08
N GLU A 29 -11.84 1.43 4.77
CA GLU A 29 -12.82 0.64 4.01
C GLU A 29 -12.74 -0.86 4.34
N LEU A 30 -11.54 -1.41 4.50
CA LEU A 30 -11.36 -2.79 4.97
C LEU A 30 -11.91 -2.98 6.38
N SER A 31 -11.74 -1.99 7.26
CA SER A 31 -12.29 -2.04 8.62
C SER A 31 -13.82 -1.98 8.61
N GLN A 32 -14.40 -1.15 7.75
CA GLN A 32 -15.86 -1.09 7.54
C GLN A 32 -16.40 -2.44 7.04
N PHE A 33 -15.72 -3.07 6.08
CA PHE A 33 -16.11 -4.38 5.59
C PHE A 33 -16.03 -5.46 6.68
N LYS A 34 -14.93 -5.50 7.44
CA LYS A 34 -14.73 -6.47 8.55
C LYS A 34 -15.80 -6.36 9.64
N ASN A 35 -16.26 -5.14 9.91
CA ASN A 35 -17.26 -4.87 10.94
C ASN A 35 -18.71 -5.01 10.42
N MET A 36 -18.89 -5.38 9.15
CA MET A 36 -20.22 -5.57 8.59
C MET A 36 -20.85 -6.87 9.08
N ASP A 37 -22.13 -6.79 9.44
CA ASP A 37 -22.93 -7.96 9.84
C ASP A 37 -22.93 -9.02 8.73
N THR A 38 -22.55 -10.26 9.08
CA THR A 38 -22.43 -11.37 8.13
C THR A 38 -23.76 -11.72 7.47
N ASN A 39 -24.89 -11.62 8.17
CA ASN A 39 -26.21 -11.85 7.59
C ASN A 39 -26.55 -10.75 6.57
N ALA A 40 -26.16 -9.50 6.86
CA ALA A 40 -26.30 -8.39 5.92
C ALA A 40 -25.44 -8.60 4.67
N ILE A 41 -24.19 -9.09 4.82
CA ILE A 41 -23.32 -9.44 3.69
C ILE A 41 -23.99 -10.50 2.82
N ILE A 42 -24.41 -11.63 3.42
CA ILE A 42 -25.03 -12.75 2.70
C ILE A 42 -26.28 -12.28 1.96
N LYS A 43 -27.15 -11.51 2.62
CA LYS A 43 -28.39 -11.00 2.01
C LYS A 43 -28.11 -10.09 0.81
N ARG A 44 -27.12 -9.20 0.92
CA ARG A 44 -26.72 -8.29 -0.17
C ARG A 44 -26.10 -9.07 -1.33
N ALA A 45 -25.17 -9.98 -1.05
CA ALA A 45 -24.54 -10.83 -2.06
C ALA A 45 -25.57 -11.71 -2.80
N SER A 46 -26.50 -12.31 -2.06
CA SER A 46 -27.59 -13.13 -2.63
C SER A 46 -28.45 -12.32 -3.60
N LYS A 47 -28.82 -11.09 -3.21
CA LYS A 47 -29.58 -10.19 -4.07
C LYS A 47 -28.79 -9.82 -5.33
N MET A 48 -27.50 -9.54 -5.20
CA MET A 48 -26.64 -9.22 -6.34
C MET A 48 -26.49 -10.36 -7.33
N LEU A 49 -26.38 -11.60 -6.83
CA LEU A 49 -26.35 -12.80 -7.67
C LEU A 49 -27.66 -12.96 -8.44
N MET A 50 -28.81 -12.70 -7.80
CA MET A 50 -30.12 -12.75 -8.47
C MET A 50 -30.30 -11.64 -9.50
N THR A 51 -29.79 -10.42 -9.23
CA THR A 51 -29.91 -9.28 -10.15
C THR A 51 -28.80 -9.19 -11.19
N GLY A 52 -27.76 -10.02 -11.09
CA GLY A 52 -26.58 -9.99 -11.96
C GLY A 52 -25.73 -8.73 -11.87
N ASN A 53 -25.93 -7.90 -10.84
CA ASN A 53 -25.25 -6.60 -10.71
C ASN A 53 -24.40 -6.59 -9.45
N PHE A 54 -23.08 -6.64 -9.61
CA PHE A 54 -22.10 -6.59 -8.52
C PHE A 54 -21.55 -5.17 -8.37
N SER A 55 -21.52 -4.66 -7.14
CA SER A 55 -21.03 -3.32 -6.83
C SER A 55 -20.51 -3.27 -5.40
N LEU A 56 -19.46 -2.50 -5.18
CA LEU A 56 -18.85 -2.33 -3.85
C LEU A 56 -19.71 -1.43 -2.97
N GLU A 57 -20.43 -0.50 -3.59
CA GLU A 57 -21.33 0.46 -2.97
C GLU A 57 -22.51 -0.22 -2.27
N ALA A 58 -22.94 -1.39 -2.73
CA ALA A 58 -23.96 -2.17 -2.04
C ALA A 58 -23.50 -2.65 -0.66
N PHE A 59 -22.18 -2.76 -0.46
CA PHE A 59 -21.54 -3.02 0.82
C PHE A 59 -21.04 -1.71 1.48
N GLY A 60 -21.44 -0.54 0.99
CA GLY A 60 -20.99 0.74 1.53
C GLY A 60 -19.49 1.00 1.35
N LEU A 61 -18.84 0.27 0.44
CA LEU A 61 -17.44 0.42 0.09
C LEU A 61 -17.28 1.34 -1.12
N ASN A 62 -16.09 1.92 -1.30
CA ASN A 62 -15.81 2.77 -2.45
C ASN A 62 -15.71 1.92 -3.72
N PRO A 63 -16.31 2.34 -4.85
CA PRO A 63 -16.18 1.63 -6.11
C PRO A 63 -14.74 1.46 -6.60
N THR A 64 -13.86 2.36 -6.19
CA THR A 64 -12.44 2.35 -6.59
C THR A 64 -11.54 1.59 -5.62
N LEU A 65 -12.09 0.95 -4.58
CA LEU A 65 -11.29 0.28 -3.53
C LEU A 65 -10.28 -0.72 -4.10
N PHE A 66 -10.68 -1.53 -5.08
CA PHE A 66 -9.77 -2.52 -5.68
C PHE A 66 -8.62 -1.85 -6.46
N ASP A 67 -8.91 -0.79 -7.21
CA ASP A 67 -7.89 0.00 -7.91
C ASP A 67 -6.94 0.65 -6.89
N GLN A 68 -7.47 1.17 -5.78
CA GLN A 68 -6.69 1.75 -4.69
C GLN A 68 -5.78 0.71 -4.03
N ILE A 69 -6.27 -0.50 -3.76
CA ILE A 69 -5.48 -1.62 -3.23
C ILE A 69 -4.36 -2.01 -4.21
N GLU A 70 -4.65 -2.05 -5.50
CA GLU A 70 -3.64 -2.37 -6.53
C GLU A 70 -2.53 -1.30 -6.56
N GLN A 71 -2.92 -0.02 -6.56
CA GLN A 71 -1.97 1.10 -6.53
C GLN A 71 -1.09 1.06 -5.27
N LEU A 72 -1.70 0.84 -4.11
CA LEU A 72 -1.00 0.72 -2.83
C LEU A 72 -0.02 -0.47 -2.84
N THR A 73 -0.41 -1.60 -3.44
CA THR A 73 0.45 -2.79 -3.57
C THR A 73 1.66 -2.51 -4.46
N LYS A 74 1.45 -1.87 -5.62
CA LYS A 74 2.54 -1.48 -6.52
C LYS A 74 3.55 -0.55 -5.83
N LEU A 75 3.05 0.44 -5.09
CA LEU A 75 3.89 1.37 -4.35
C LEU A 75 4.69 0.65 -3.25
N ASN A 76 4.02 -0.17 -2.44
CA ASN A 76 4.65 -0.92 -1.35
C ASN A 76 5.76 -1.85 -1.88
N ASN A 77 5.53 -2.53 -3.00
CA ASN A 77 6.54 -3.38 -3.62
C ASN A 77 7.79 -2.58 -4.02
N LYS A 78 7.60 -1.44 -4.69
CA LYS A 78 8.70 -0.56 -5.11
C LYS A 78 9.50 -0.01 -3.93
N VAL A 79 8.82 0.43 -2.86
CA VAL A 79 9.49 0.94 -1.65
C VAL A 79 10.25 -0.17 -0.94
N ARG A 80 9.65 -1.36 -0.77
CA ARG A 80 10.30 -2.51 -0.12
C ARG A 80 11.52 -2.99 -0.91
N GLU A 81 11.46 -2.98 -2.23
CA GLU A 81 12.61 -3.31 -3.08
C GLU A 81 13.77 -2.32 -2.86
N LYS A 82 13.50 -1.01 -2.92
CA LYS A 82 14.51 0.02 -2.64
C LYS A 82 15.12 -0.12 -1.25
N TYR A 83 14.28 -0.34 -0.24
CA TYR A 83 14.75 -0.51 1.14
C TYR A 83 15.63 -1.76 1.29
N ARG A 84 15.26 -2.89 0.69
CA ARG A 84 16.11 -4.10 0.67
C ARG A 84 17.47 -3.82 0.01
N GLY A 85 17.49 -3.07 -1.09
CA GLY A 85 18.73 -2.65 -1.75
C GLY A 85 19.61 -1.82 -0.81
N CYS A 86 19.03 -0.85 -0.11
CA CYS A 86 19.72 -0.03 0.88
C CYS A 86 20.30 -0.88 2.03
N VAL A 87 19.49 -1.76 2.64
CA VAL A 87 19.93 -2.64 3.73
C VAL A 87 21.07 -3.56 3.27
N LYS A 88 20.97 -4.16 2.09
CA LYS A 88 22.05 -4.99 1.53
C LYS A 88 23.34 -4.20 1.29
N GLY A 89 23.22 -2.98 0.78
CA GLY A 89 24.38 -2.10 0.61
C GLY A 89 25.05 -1.75 1.95
N ASN A 90 24.26 -1.45 2.98
CA ASN A 90 24.77 -1.20 4.32
C ASN A 90 25.45 -2.44 4.91
N MET A 91 24.89 -3.64 4.72
CA MET A 91 25.51 -4.89 5.15
C MET A 91 26.90 -5.08 4.54
N GLN A 92 27.04 -4.90 3.22
CA GLN A 92 28.33 -5.04 2.53
C GLN A 92 29.38 -4.02 3.01
N GLN A 93 28.95 -2.80 3.31
CA GLN A 93 29.84 -1.77 3.86
C GLN A 93 30.32 -2.15 5.26
N LEU A 94 29.41 -2.65 6.11
CA LEU A 94 29.75 -3.09 7.46
C LEU A 94 30.67 -4.31 7.45
N GLU A 95 30.42 -5.31 6.61
CA GLU A 95 31.31 -6.47 6.43
C GLU A 95 32.73 -6.03 6.05
N THR A 96 32.85 -5.02 5.17
CA THR A 96 34.15 -4.47 4.77
C THR A 96 34.86 -3.75 5.93
N VAL A 97 34.12 -3.00 6.74
CA VAL A 97 34.67 -2.29 7.91
C VAL A 97 35.08 -3.25 9.01
N GLU A 98 34.27 -4.28 9.28
CA GLU A 98 34.57 -5.32 10.27
C GLU A 98 35.80 -6.14 9.86
N ALA A 99 35.88 -6.57 8.60
CA ALA A 99 37.06 -7.29 8.10
C ALA A 99 38.35 -6.46 8.19
N ALA A 100 38.28 -5.14 7.99
CA ALA A 100 39.44 -4.25 8.12
C ALA A 100 39.81 -3.92 9.58
N ALA A 101 38.94 -4.19 10.55
CA ALA A 101 39.20 -3.98 11.97
C ALA A 101 39.83 -5.20 12.66
N ASP A 102 39.73 -6.38 12.03
CA ASP A 102 40.29 -7.65 12.51
C ASP A 102 41.69 -7.98 11.94
N GLU A 103 42.25 -7.11 11.06
CA GLU A 103 43.65 -7.12 10.58
C GLU A 103 44.56 -6.19 11.40
#